data_AF-A0A819YV08-F1
#
_entry.id   AF-A0A819YV08-F1
#
_cell.length_a   1.000
_cell.length_b   1.000
_cell.length_c   1.000
_cell.angle_alpha   90.00
_cell.angle_beta   90.00
_cell.angle_gamma   90.00
#
_symmetry.space_group_name_H-M   'P 1'
#
loop_
_entity.id
_entity.type
_entity.pdbx_description
1 polymer ?
#
loop_
_entity_poly.entity_id
_entity_poly.type
_entity_poly.pdbx_seq_one_letter_code
_entity_poly.pdbx_strand_id
1 'polypeptide(L)'
;MTTTLYLFNFIFIFFFTIRLISNSSTQQRIYCVIKTFGKNLATRALTIHQTWARRCDKHIFLTATNLTKWNNISLPILNLYDVSDNYIELSIKVFDAINLIIQQPQPYDFDWLFIADDDTYVIMENLRQLLYHTKKPLAFGHLFAPKNGAPNHLSGGAGYVINTVALQRMLPNLQTSCAQWYVPGMEDVYVSRCLQYLNVSLNGAIDGYHHRFYPLEFLTMHKMDIPKWFSDYNTLKNLIQVLIVVHHNRLVFII
;
A
#
# COMPACT_ATOMS: atom_id res chain seq x y z
N MET A 1 61.33 -22.30 19.51
CA MET A 1 60.02 -22.32 20.20
C MET A 1 59.64 -20.84 20.33
N THR A 2 58.64 -20.27 19.68
CA THR A 2 57.30 -20.75 19.32
C THR A 2 56.66 -19.73 18.36
N THR A 3 56.03 -20.26 17.30
CA THR A 3 54.78 -19.83 16.63
C THR A 3 54.42 -18.34 16.41
N THR A 4 54.42 -17.97 15.12
CA THR A 4 53.30 -17.43 14.29
C THR A 4 52.25 -16.49 14.89
N LEU A 5 52.00 -15.36 14.21
CA LEU A 5 50.67 -15.05 13.63
C LEU A 5 50.79 -13.87 12.62
N TYR A 6 50.52 -14.14 11.34
CA TYR A 6 50.33 -13.12 10.32
C TYR A 6 48.92 -12.53 10.47
N LEU A 7 48.81 -11.26 10.89
CA LEU A 7 47.57 -10.49 10.81
C LEU A 7 47.47 -9.85 9.42
N PHE A 8 46.76 -10.53 8.52
CA PHE A 8 46.25 -9.93 7.28
C PHE A 8 45.16 -8.91 7.66
N ASN A 9 45.52 -7.63 7.68
CA ASN A 9 44.55 -6.52 7.75
C ASN A 9 43.87 -6.37 6.38
N PHE A 10 42.75 -7.06 6.16
CA PHE A 10 41.81 -6.70 5.11
C PHE A 10 40.98 -5.50 5.57
N ILE A 11 41.47 -4.29 5.31
CA ILE A 11 40.63 -3.10 5.37
C ILE A 11 39.80 -3.09 4.07
N PHE A 12 38.63 -3.74 4.10
CA PHE A 12 37.61 -3.53 3.06
C PHE A 12 36.97 -2.16 3.32
N ILE A 13 37.51 -1.12 2.69
CA ILE A 13 36.83 0.17 2.60
C ILE A 13 35.68 -0.02 1.60
N PHE A 14 34.47 -0.27 2.12
CA PHE A 14 33.24 -0.14 1.34
C PHE A 14 33.06 1.35 1.04
N PHE A 15 33.61 1.81 -0.09
CA PHE A 15 33.17 3.04 -0.73
C PHE A 15 31.75 2.79 -1.27
N PHE A 16 30.74 2.98 -0.41
CA PHE A 16 29.39 3.27 -0.90
C PHE A 16 29.47 4.63 -1.60
N THR A 17 29.70 4.63 -2.91
CA THR A 17 29.32 5.76 -3.74
C THR A 17 27.80 5.86 -3.69
N ILE A 18 27.29 6.63 -2.72
CA ILE A 18 25.94 7.17 -2.77
C ILE A 18 25.97 8.10 -3.98
N ARG A 19 25.53 7.62 -5.14
CA ARG A 19 25.04 8.52 -6.20
C ARG A 19 23.85 9.23 -5.58
N LEU A 20 24.08 10.41 -5.02
CA LEU A 20 23.04 11.39 -4.81
C LEU A 20 22.53 11.73 -6.20
N ILE A 21 21.50 11.00 -6.65
CA ILE A 21 20.67 11.46 -7.75
C ILE A 21 19.96 12.69 -7.17
N SER A 22 20.57 13.86 -7.34
CA SER A 22 19.89 15.13 -7.20
C SER A 22 18.91 15.24 -8.36
N ASN A 23 17.78 14.54 -8.28
CA ASN A 23 16.64 14.92 -9.08
C ASN A 23 15.85 15.90 -8.24
N SER A 24 15.69 17.11 -8.76
CA SER A 24 14.64 18.03 -8.36
C SER A 24 13.27 17.42 -8.73
N SER A 25 12.95 16.24 -8.18
CA SER A 25 11.60 15.70 -8.23
C SER A 25 10.85 16.35 -7.08
N THR A 26 9.87 17.19 -7.40
CA THR A 26 8.88 17.63 -6.43
C THR A 26 8.38 16.40 -5.67
N GLN A 27 8.47 16.45 -4.34
CA GLN A 27 8.01 15.38 -3.46
C GLN A 27 6.59 14.96 -3.88
N GLN A 28 6.40 13.68 -4.18
CA GLN A 28 5.11 13.17 -4.63
C GLN A 28 4.08 13.32 -3.51
N ARG A 29 2.95 13.95 -3.79
CA ARG A 29 1.84 14.13 -2.83
C ARG A 29 0.99 12.86 -2.79
N ILE A 30 0.78 12.32 -1.59
CA ILE A 30 0.09 11.05 -1.37
C ILE A 30 -1.18 11.31 -0.57
N TYR A 31 -2.33 10.95 -1.13
CA TYR A 31 -3.60 10.91 -0.42
C TYR A 31 -3.88 9.47 -0.01
N CYS A 32 -3.86 9.21 1.31
CA CYS A 32 -4.15 7.91 1.89
C CYS A 32 -5.64 7.73 2.21
N VAL A 33 -6.23 6.62 1.75
CA VAL A 33 -7.57 6.15 2.07
C VAL A 33 -7.45 4.85 2.84
N ILE A 34 -7.75 4.90 4.13
CA ILE A 34 -7.64 3.75 5.03
C ILE A 34 -9.03 3.18 5.26
N LYS A 35 -9.29 1.98 4.74
CA LYS A 35 -10.54 1.25 4.93
C LYS A 35 -10.62 0.74 6.36
N THR A 36 -11.71 1.03 7.07
CA THR A 36 -11.94 0.58 8.43
C THR A 36 -13.42 0.26 8.65
N PHE A 37 -13.69 -0.59 9.63
CA PHE A 37 -15.05 -0.75 10.16
C PHE A 37 -15.30 0.22 11.30
N GLY A 38 -16.57 0.56 11.55
CA GLY A 38 -16.95 1.42 12.67
C GLY A 38 -16.40 0.94 14.01
N LYS A 39 -16.46 -0.38 14.28
CA LYS A 39 -15.93 -0.99 15.52
C LYS A 39 -14.43 -0.80 15.74
N ASN A 40 -13.67 -0.48 14.69
CA ASN A 40 -12.21 -0.35 14.71
C ASN A 40 -11.76 1.12 14.84
N LEU A 41 -12.69 2.09 14.87
CA LEU A 41 -12.37 3.52 14.89
C LEU A 41 -11.56 3.94 16.14
N ALA A 42 -11.97 3.51 17.33
CA ALA A 42 -11.26 3.84 18.58
C ALA A 42 -9.94 3.08 18.79
N THR A 43 -9.66 2.05 18.00
CA THR A 43 -8.52 1.16 18.21
C THR A 43 -7.54 1.27 17.05
N ARG A 44 -7.81 0.57 15.96
CA ARG A 44 -6.93 0.47 14.78
C ARG A 44 -6.79 1.80 14.07
N ALA A 45 -7.91 2.45 13.72
CA ALA A 45 -7.88 3.71 13.00
C ALA A 45 -7.19 4.82 13.81
N LEU A 46 -7.48 4.91 15.11
CA LEU A 46 -6.79 5.85 16.01
C LEU A 46 -5.28 5.60 16.07
N THR A 47 -4.86 4.33 16.15
CA THR A 47 -3.43 3.96 16.15
C THR A 47 -2.75 4.35 14.84
N ILE A 48 -3.37 4.05 13.70
CA ILE A 48 -2.87 4.45 12.38
C ILE A 48 -2.77 5.98 12.28
N HIS A 49 -3.78 6.70 12.75
CA HIS A 49 -3.80 8.16 12.75
C HIS A 49 -2.66 8.74 13.59
N GLN A 50 -2.37 8.17 14.75
CA GLN A 50 -1.30 8.64 15.63
C GLN A 50 0.10 8.26 15.14
N THR A 51 0.19 7.39 14.12
CA THR A 51 1.46 6.86 13.59
C THR A 51 1.68 7.28 12.14
N TRP A 52 1.58 6.35 11.19
CA TRP A 52 2.06 6.54 9.83
C TRP A 52 1.15 7.41 8.96
N ALA A 53 -0.17 7.45 9.22
CA ALA A 53 -1.10 8.19 8.37
C ALA A 53 -0.87 9.71 8.41
N ARG A 54 -0.40 10.26 9.54
CA ARG A 54 0.02 11.67 9.66
C ARG A 54 1.20 12.06 8.76
N ARG A 55 1.90 11.08 8.19
CA ARG A 55 3.00 11.28 7.22
C ARG A 55 2.52 11.25 5.77
N CYS A 56 1.24 10.96 5.52
CA CYS A 56 0.59 11.23 4.24
C CYS A 56 0.40 12.74 4.06
N ASP A 57 0.24 13.22 2.82
CA ASP A 57 -0.05 14.64 2.57
C ASP A 57 -1.51 14.96 2.92
N LYS A 58 -2.40 14.00 2.67
CA LYS A 58 -3.78 13.95 3.18
C LYS A 58 -4.12 12.51 3.55
N HIS A 59 -4.96 12.29 4.56
CA HIS A 59 -5.47 10.96 4.88
C HIS A 59 -6.91 11.02 5.38
N ILE A 60 -7.68 9.98 5.05
CA ILE A 60 -9.02 9.75 5.57
C ILE A 60 -9.19 8.28 6.01
N PHE A 61 -10.13 8.07 6.93
CA PHE A 61 -10.65 6.76 7.30
C PHE A 61 -12.00 6.56 6.64
N LEU A 62 -12.07 5.57 5.73
CA LEU A 62 -13.26 5.20 5.00
C LEU A 62 -14.04 4.15 5.79
N THR A 63 -15.30 4.45 6.10
CA THR A 63 -16.21 3.55 6.83
C THR A 63 -17.62 3.71 6.31
N ALA A 64 -18.50 2.75 6.60
CA ALA A 64 -19.93 2.83 6.25
C ALA A 64 -20.83 2.56 7.47
N THR A 65 -20.52 3.21 8.59
CA THR A 65 -21.13 2.92 9.90
C THR A 65 -22.06 4.05 10.33
N ASN A 66 -22.99 3.76 11.25
CA ASN A 66 -23.65 4.83 11.99
C ASN A 66 -22.64 5.45 12.99
N LEU A 67 -22.25 6.70 12.76
CA LEU A 67 -21.23 7.40 13.54
C LEU A 67 -21.69 7.87 14.93
N THR A 68 -22.99 7.77 15.27
CA THR A 68 -23.54 8.23 16.57
C THR A 68 -22.91 7.58 17.80
N LYS A 69 -22.14 6.49 17.62
CA LYS A 69 -21.36 5.80 18.67
C LYS A 69 -19.93 6.31 18.83
N TRP A 70 -19.45 7.17 17.93
CA TRP A 70 -18.03 7.53 17.78
C TRP A 70 -17.78 9.04 17.75
N ASN A 71 -18.76 9.83 18.20
CA ASN A 71 -18.80 11.30 18.14
C ASN A 71 -17.59 11.97 18.81
N ASN A 72 -16.93 11.26 19.72
CA ASN A 72 -15.82 11.78 20.53
C ASN A 72 -14.44 11.47 19.92
N ILE A 73 -14.36 10.78 18.78
CA ILE A 73 -13.07 10.48 18.14
C ILE A 73 -12.75 11.54 17.09
N SER A 74 -11.65 12.26 17.31
CA SER A 74 -11.10 13.19 16.32
C SER A 74 -10.32 12.44 15.25
N LEU A 75 -11.03 11.91 14.25
CA LEU A 75 -10.45 11.30 13.04
C LEU A 75 -11.03 11.96 11.78
N PRO A 76 -10.23 12.10 10.71
CA PRO A 76 -10.75 12.51 9.40
C PRO A 76 -11.53 11.35 8.78
N ILE A 77 -12.81 11.25 9.10
CA ILE A 77 -13.67 10.14 8.64
C ILE A 77 -14.42 10.55 7.38
N LEU A 78 -14.35 9.70 6.35
CA LEU A 78 -15.31 9.69 5.26
C LEU A 78 -16.29 8.55 5.50
N ASN A 79 -17.53 8.90 5.87
CA ASN A 79 -18.57 7.91 6.14
C ASN A 79 -19.54 7.81 4.96
N LEU A 80 -19.72 6.60 4.45
CA LEU A 80 -20.72 6.28 3.43
C LEU A 80 -22.00 5.82 4.12
N TYR A 81 -23.14 6.41 3.74
CA TYR A 81 -24.42 6.16 4.41
C TYR A 81 -25.31 5.18 3.65
N ASP A 82 -25.13 5.04 2.33
CA ASP A 82 -25.96 4.21 1.45
C ASP A 82 -25.37 2.82 1.20
N VAL A 83 -24.38 2.42 2.00
CA VAL A 83 -23.64 1.17 1.88
C VAL A 83 -23.54 0.54 3.28
N SER A 84 -23.63 -0.78 3.36
CA SER A 84 -23.48 -1.56 4.59
C SER A 84 -22.02 -1.70 5.00
N ASP A 85 -21.76 -1.68 6.31
CA ASP A 85 -20.40 -1.87 6.84
C ASP A 85 -19.96 -3.35 6.85
N ASN A 86 -19.84 -3.97 5.68
CA ASN A 86 -19.41 -5.36 5.52
C ASN A 86 -18.28 -5.53 4.49
N TYR A 87 -17.74 -6.75 4.39
CA TYR A 87 -16.69 -7.09 3.43
C TYR A 87 -17.19 -7.18 1.99
N ILE A 88 -18.42 -7.64 1.78
CA ILE A 88 -19.01 -7.87 0.45
C ILE A 88 -19.05 -6.58 -0.37
N GLU A 89 -19.31 -5.45 0.28
CA GLU A 89 -19.48 -4.14 -0.35
C GLU A 89 -18.20 -3.29 -0.36
N LEU A 90 -17.04 -3.85 0.00
CA LEU A 90 -15.77 -3.11 0.03
C LEU A 90 -15.47 -2.39 -1.29
N SER A 91 -15.72 -3.03 -2.42
CA SER A 91 -15.49 -2.43 -3.74
C SER A 91 -16.32 -1.18 -3.96
N ILE A 92 -17.59 -1.22 -3.55
CA ILE A 92 -18.52 -0.09 -3.67
C ILE A 92 -18.01 1.04 -2.77
N LYS A 93 -17.63 0.73 -1.53
CA LYS A 93 -17.07 1.73 -0.62
C LYS A 93 -15.85 2.44 -1.19
N VAL A 94 -14.91 1.67 -1.75
CA VAL A 94 -13.69 2.22 -2.34
C VAL A 94 -14.02 3.11 -3.54
N PHE A 95 -14.92 2.68 -4.42
CA PHE A 95 -15.28 3.46 -5.60
C PHE A 95 -16.03 4.73 -5.26
N ASP A 96 -16.97 4.68 -4.33
CA ASP A 96 -17.67 5.86 -3.83
C ASP A 96 -16.70 6.84 -3.16
N ALA A 97 -15.75 6.33 -2.37
CA ALA A 97 -14.71 7.16 -1.77
C ALA A 97 -13.83 7.85 -2.82
N ILE A 98 -13.37 7.12 -3.83
CA ILE A 98 -12.56 7.67 -4.92
C ILE A 98 -13.36 8.75 -5.67
N ASN A 99 -14.64 8.49 -5.97
CA ASN A 99 -15.52 9.44 -6.62
C ASN A 99 -15.70 10.72 -5.79
N LEU A 100 -15.99 10.60 -4.48
CA LEU A 100 -16.13 11.73 -3.56
C LEU A 100 -14.85 12.54 -3.41
N ILE A 101 -13.69 11.89 -3.32
CA ILE A 101 -12.38 12.56 -3.25
C ILE A 101 -12.14 13.41 -4.50
N ILE A 102 -12.51 12.88 -5.67
CA ILE A 102 -12.24 13.55 -6.95
C ILE A 102 -13.32 14.59 -7.30
N GLN A 103 -14.48 14.57 -6.65
CA GLN A 103 -15.48 15.64 -6.76
C GLN A 103 -15.17 16.87 -5.89
N GLN A 104 -14.15 16.82 -5.03
CA GLN A 104 -13.76 17.97 -4.22
C GLN A 104 -13.32 19.16 -5.08
N PRO A 105 -13.44 20.42 -4.60
CA PRO A 105 -13.14 21.62 -5.38
C PRO A 105 -11.73 21.67 -5.98
N GLN A 106 -10.78 20.97 -5.36
CA GLN A 106 -9.42 20.78 -5.87
C GLN A 106 -9.22 19.30 -6.21
N PRO A 107 -9.82 18.82 -7.32
CA PRO A 107 -9.69 17.45 -7.72
C PRO A 107 -8.22 17.17 -8.06
N TYR A 108 -7.69 16.04 -7.59
CA TYR A 108 -6.30 15.66 -7.84
C TYR A 108 -5.25 16.64 -7.31
N ASP A 109 -5.49 17.27 -6.15
CA ASP A 109 -4.45 17.95 -5.35
C ASP A 109 -3.48 16.94 -4.67
N PHE A 110 -3.23 15.83 -5.34
CA PHE A 110 -2.33 14.75 -4.96
C PHE A 110 -1.83 14.07 -6.25
N ASP A 111 -0.71 13.37 -6.18
CA ASP A 111 -0.12 12.70 -7.34
C ASP A 111 -0.42 11.19 -7.31
N TRP A 112 -0.62 10.64 -6.11
CA TRP A 112 -0.90 9.23 -5.86
C TRP A 112 -2.00 9.06 -4.80
N LEU A 113 -2.96 8.19 -5.09
CA LEU A 113 -3.92 7.71 -4.11
C LEU A 113 -3.40 6.39 -3.55
N PHE A 114 -3.23 6.31 -2.24
CA PHE A 114 -2.86 5.08 -1.54
C PHE A 114 -4.07 4.50 -0.83
N ILE A 115 -4.40 3.25 -1.08
CA ILE A 115 -5.51 2.55 -0.44
C ILE A 115 -4.92 1.43 0.44
N ALA A 116 -5.34 1.38 1.70
CA ALA A 116 -4.85 0.42 2.69
C ALA A 116 -5.97 -0.06 3.62
N ASP A 117 -5.73 -1.18 4.32
CA ASP A 117 -6.61 -1.70 5.37
C ASP A 117 -6.21 -1.12 6.74
N ASP A 118 -7.10 -1.25 7.73
CA ASP A 118 -6.89 -0.73 9.09
C ASP A 118 -5.91 -1.56 9.94
N ASP A 119 -5.34 -2.63 9.39
CA ASP A 119 -4.24 -3.41 9.97
C ASP A 119 -2.94 -3.33 9.16
N THR A 120 -2.86 -2.41 8.18
CA THR A 120 -1.63 -2.12 7.44
C THR A 120 -0.74 -1.12 8.19
N TYR A 121 0.58 -1.37 8.21
CA TYR A 121 1.59 -0.41 8.65
C TYR A 121 2.48 0.01 7.48
N VAL A 122 2.77 1.31 7.37
CA VAL A 122 3.52 1.85 6.22
C VAL A 122 4.65 2.76 6.66
N ILE A 123 5.83 2.55 6.07
CA ILE A 123 6.95 3.48 6.15
C ILE A 123 6.80 4.46 4.99
N MET A 124 6.19 5.61 5.24
CA MET A 124 5.82 6.57 4.19
C MET A 124 7.04 7.09 3.41
N GLU A 125 8.21 7.13 4.03
CA GLU A 125 9.47 7.48 3.37
C GLU A 125 9.84 6.48 2.27
N ASN A 126 9.72 5.17 2.55
CA ASN A 126 9.99 4.12 1.57
C ASN A 126 8.96 4.13 0.45
N LEU A 127 7.69 4.40 0.79
CA LEU A 127 6.65 4.60 -0.23
C LEU A 127 7.00 5.79 -1.13
N ARG A 128 7.38 6.94 -0.58
CA ARG A 128 7.77 8.12 -1.38
C ARG A 128 8.96 7.87 -2.28
N GLN A 129 9.93 7.05 -1.87
CA GLN A 129 11.08 6.67 -2.70
C GLN A 129 10.70 5.80 -3.90
N LEU A 130 9.61 5.02 -3.81
CA LEU A 130 9.10 4.23 -4.92
C LEU A 130 8.39 5.10 -5.97
N LEU A 131 7.72 6.17 -5.52
CA LEU A 131 6.84 6.98 -6.35
C LEU A 131 7.61 8.03 -7.14
N TYR A 132 7.19 8.27 -8.37
CA TYR A 132 7.81 9.26 -9.25
C TYR A 132 6.77 9.90 -10.17
N HIS A 133 7.05 11.11 -10.63
CA HIS A 133 6.18 11.80 -11.58
C HIS A 133 6.19 11.10 -12.94
N THR A 134 5.01 10.82 -13.49
CA THR A 134 4.87 10.16 -14.80
C THR A 134 3.52 10.44 -15.41
N LYS A 135 3.48 10.56 -16.75
CA LYS A 135 2.25 10.64 -17.54
C LYS A 135 1.70 9.27 -17.94
N LYS A 136 2.37 8.18 -17.56
CA LYS A 136 1.88 6.82 -17.79
C LYS A 136 0.90 6.42 -16.70
N PRO A 137 -0.22 5.75 -17.01
CA PRO A 137 -1.13 5.23 -15.99
C PRO A 137 -0.50 4.04 -15.28
N LEU A 138 -0.25 4.15 -13.97
CA LEU A 138 0.45 3.13 -13.21
C LEU A 138 -0.23 2.90 -11.87
N ALA A 139 -0.17 1.65 -11.41
CA ALA A 139 -0.40 1.28 -10.03
C ALA A 139 0.76 0.43 -9.52
N PHE A 140 1.07 0.57 -8.22
CA PHE A 140 2.06 -0.25 -7.52
C PHE A 140 1.44 -0.93 -6.31
N GLY A 141 1.98 -2.08 -5.94
CA GLY A 141 1.60 -2.79 -4.73
C GLY A 141 2.30 -4.15 -4.68
N HIS A 142 1.74 -5.06 -3.89
CA HIS A 142 2.11 -6.47 -3.97
C HIS A 142 1.34 -7.12 -5.13
N LEU A 143 2.01 -7.43 -6.23
CA LEU A 143 1.38 -8.06 -7.38
C LEU A 143 1.31 -9.58 -7.20
N PHE A 144 0.13 -10.09 -6.90
CA PHE A 144 -0.14 -11.51 -6.94
C PHE A 144 -0.21 -12.01 -8.39
N ALA A 145 0.36 -13.20 -8.60
CA ALA A 145 0.31 -13.98 -9.83
C ALA A 145 -0.10 -15.43 -9.46
N PRO A 146 -1.41 -15.68 -9.29
CA PRO A 146 -1.92 -16.96 -8.82
C PRO A 146 -1.56 -18.14 -9.74
N LYS A 147 -1.06 -19.25 -9.15
CA LYS A 147 -0.70 -20.48 -9.90
C LYS A 147 -1.87 -21.15 -10.61
N ASN A 148 -3.10 -20.90 -10.15
CA ASN A 148 -4.30 -21.44 -10.76
C ASN A 148 -4.69 -20.74 -12.07
N GLY A 149 -3.86 -19.79 -12.55
CA GLY A 149 -4.10 -19.05 -13.79
C GLY A 149 -5.11 -17.91 -13.66
N ALA A 150 -5.56 -17.59 -12.44
CA ALA A 150 -6.37 -16.40 -12.22
C ALA A 150 -5.58 -15.13 -12.58
N PRO A 151 -6.23 -14.07 -13.07
CA PRO A 151 -5.56 -12.83 -13.42
C PRO A 151 -4.74 -12.24 -12.28
N ASN A 152 -3.60 -11.66 -12.63
CA ASN A 152 -2.77 -10.94 -11.66
C ASN A 152 -3.54 -9.76 -11.06
N HIS A 153 -3.36 -9.54 -9.76
CA HIS A 153 -3.99 -8.43 -9.05
C HIS A 153 -3.07 -7.90 -7.95
N LEU A 154 -3.24 -6.64 -7.59
CA LEU A 154 -2.58 -6.06 -6.43
C LEU A 154 -3.29 -6.55 -5.17
N SER A 155 -2.54 -6.81 -4.09
CA SER A 155 -3.13 -7.20 -2.81
C SER A 155 -3.78 -6.01 -2.10
N GLY A 156 -5.02 -6.18 -1.64
CA GLY A 156 -5.71 -5.19 -0.81
C GLY A 156 -5.07 -5.02 0.57
N GLY A 157 -4.73 -6.14 1.23
CA GLY A 157 -4.18 -6.13 2.60
C GLY A 157 -2.77 -5.57 2.72
N ALA A 158 -1.93 -5.73 1.68
CA ALA A 158 -0.65 -5.04 1.63
C ALA A 158 -0.78 -3.54 1.35
N GLY A 159 -1.95 -3.11 0.87
CA GLY A 159 -2.19 -1.81 0.28
C GLY A 159 -1.65 -1.69 -1.15
N TYR A 160 -2.18 -0.71 -1.87
CA TYR A 160 -1.75 -0.38 -3.23
C TYR A 160 -1.91 1.10 -3.54
N VAL A 161 -1.09 1.61 -4.47
CA VAL A 161 -1.10 3.00 -4.91
C VAL A 161 -1.52 3.10 -6.37
N ILE A 162 -2.32 4.11 -6.71
CA ILE A 162 -2.77 4.41 -8.06
C ILE A 162 -2.43 5.87 -8.36
N ASN A 163 -1.76 6.16 -9.48
CA ASN A 163 -1.51 7.55 -9.84
C ASN A 163 -2.75 8.23 -10.42
N THR A 164 -2.75 9.56 -10.40
CA THR A 164 -3.88 10.35 -10.90
C THR A 164 -4.21 10.10 -12.37
N VAL A 165 -3.21 9.81 -13.21
CA VAL A 165 -3.42 9.44 -14.62
C VAL A 165 -4.27 8.18 -14.75
N ALA A 166 -4.01 7.16 -13.92
CA ALA A 166 -4.82 5.94 -13.89
C ALA A 166 -6.22 6.21 -13.33
N LEU A 167 -6.35 7.01 -12.27
CA LEU A 167 -7.66 7.38 -11.71
C LEU A 167 -8.54 8.13 -12.72
N GLN A 168 -7.97 9.04 -13.50
CA GLN A 168 -8.66 9.78 -14.56
C GLN A 168 -9.21 8.85 -15.65
N ARG A 169 -8.56 7.72 -15.91
CA ARG A 169 -9.08 6.69 -16.81
C ARG A 169 -10.15 5.83 -16.14
N MET A 170 -9.93 5.49 -14.88
CA MET A 170 -10.78 4.56 -14.14
C MET A 170 -12.17 5.13 -13.87
N LEU A 171 -12.24 6.35 -13.35
CA LEU A 171 -13.47 6.95 -12.85
C LEU A 171 -14.64 6.98 -13.86
N PRO A 172 -14.48 7.48 -15.10
CA PRO A 172 -15.58 7.53 -16.06
C PRO A 172 -16.09 6.15 -16.47
N ASN A 173 -15.29 5.10 -16.21
CA ASN A 173 -15.57 3.72 -16.59
C ASN A 173 -16.07 2.85 -15.42
N LEU A 174 -16.05 3.35 -14.18
CA LEU A 174 -16.41 2.57 -12.98
C LEU A 174 -17.79 1.93 -13.08
N GLN A 175 -18.79 2.70 -13.50
CA GLN A 175 -20.18 2.26 -13.61
C GLN A 175 -20.54 1.66 -14.98
N THR A 176 -19.59 1.63 -15.93
CA THR A 176 -19.82 1.14 -17.29
C THR A 176 -18.90 -0.03 -17.58
N SER A 177 -17.78 0.20 -18.27
CA SER A 177 -16.89 -0.88 -18.72
C SER A 177 -16.21 -1.63 -17.58
N CYS A 178 -16.09 -1.04 -16.38
CA CYS A 178 -15.56 -1.75 -15.23
C CYS A 178 -16.59 -2.65 -14.55
N ALA A 179 -17.89 -2.34 -14.60
CA ALA A 179 -18.93 -3.09 -13.88
C ALA A 179 -18.92 -4.60 -14.18
N GLN A 180 -18.53 -5.00 -15.40
CA GLN A 180 -18.42 -6.42 -15.80
C GLN A 180 -17.35 -7.20 -15.02
N TRP A 181 -16.40 -6.52 -14.38
CA TRP A 181 -15.31 -7.11 -13.60
C TRP A 181 -15.60 -7.17 -12.10
N TYR A 182 -16.79 -6.73 -11.68
CA TYR A 182 -17.20 -6.73 -10.27
C TYR A 182 -17.16 -8.14 -9.69
N VAL A 183 -16.49 -8.24 -8.54
CA VAL A 183 -16.49 -9.46 -7.73
C VAL A 183 -16.82 -9.07 -6.29
N PRO A 184 -17.95 -9.53 -5.73
CA PRO A 184 -18.34 -9.22 -4.37
C PRO A 184 -17.26 -9.65 -3.36
N GLY A 185 -16.92 -8.77 -2.43
CA GLY A 185 -15.94 -9.04 -1.37
C GLY A 185 -14.47 -9.08 -1.80
N MET A 186 -14.17 -8.97 -3.10
CA MET A 186 -12.80 -8.99 -3.64
C MET A 186 -12.49 -7.66 -4.31
N GLU A 187 -12.46 -6.60 -3.49
CA GLU A 187 -12.20 -5.23 -3.94
C GLU A 187 -10.90 -5.12 -4.74
N ASP A 188 -9.83 -5.69 -4.22
CA ASP A 188 -8.49 -5.61 -4.80
C ASP A 188 -8.40 -6.31 -6.16
N VAL A 189 -9.06 -7.46 -6.31
CA VAL A 189 -9.24 -8.15 -7.59
C VAL A 189 -10.05 -7.30 -8.55
N TYR A 190 -11.14 -6.70 -8.10
CA TYR A 190 -12.00 -5.89 -8.96
C TYR A 190 -11.27 -4.63 -9.44
N VAL A 191 -10.65 -3.86 -8.55
CA VAL A 191 -9.86 -2.68 -8.90
C VAL A 191 -8.76 -3.06 -9.89
N SER A 192 -8.02 -4.14 -9.62
CA SER A 192 -6.94 -4.60 -10.50
C SER A 192 -7.43 -4.96 -11.90
N ARG A 193 -8.55 -5.67 -12.02
CA ARG A 193 -9.14 -6.04 -13.31
C ARG A 193 -9.61 -4.81 -14.10
N CYS A 194 -10.27 -3.87 -13.43
CA CYS A 194 -10.69 -2.61 -14.04
C CYS A 194 -9.48 -1.80 -14.54
N LEU A 195 -8.43 -1.68 -13.74
CA LEU A 195 -7.18 -1.01 -14.13
C LEU A 195 -6.52 -1.69 -15.35
N GLN A 196 -6.40 -3.02 -15.34
CA GLN A 196 -5.85 -3.78 -16.47
C GLN A 196 -6.67 -3.58 -17.76
N TYR A 197 -8.00 -3.66 -17.65
CA TYR A 197 -8.92 -3.42 -18.78
C TYR A 197 -8.71 -2.04 -19.40
N LEU A 198 -8.39 -1.04 -18.59
CA LEU A 198 -8.13 0.35 -19.01
C LEU A 198 -6.67 0.62 -19.41
N ASN A 199 -5.89 -0.44 -19.63
CA ASN A 199 -4.47 -0.39 -19.99
C ASN A 199 -3.62 0.38 -18.96
N VAL A 200 -3.96 0.26 -17.68
CA VAL A 200 -3.11 0.71 -16.56
C VAL A 200 -2.11 -0.41 -16.24
N SER A 201 -0.83 -0.08 -16.12
CA SER A 201 0.16 -1.08 -15.73
C SER A 201 0.12 -1.33 -14.22
N LEU A 202 -0.10 -2.59 -13.84
CA LEU A 202 0.06 -3.05 -12.45
C LEU A 202 1.51 -3.51 -12.24
N ASN A 203 2.16 -2.97 -11.22
CA ASN A 203 3.57 -3.24 -10.98
C ASN A 203 3.76 -3.81 -9.57
N GLY A 204 4.36 -5.00 -9.49
CA GLY A 204 4.89 -5.53 -8.23
C GLY A 204 6.09 -4.70 -7.83
N ALA A 205 5.97 -3.88 -6.79
CA ALA A 205 7.09 -3.05 -6.34
C ALA A 205 8.15 -3.92 -5.66
N ILE A 206 9.23 -4.20 -6.39
CA ILE A 206 10.32 -5.09 -5.96
C ILE A 206 11.61 -4.27 -5.88
N ASP A 207 12.36 -4.44 -4.79
CA ASP A 207 13.74 -3.95 -4.63
C ASP A 207 14.72 -5.12 -4.58
N GLY A 208 15.49 -5.32 -5.65
CA GLY A 208 16.32 -6.51 -5.82
C GLY A 208 15.48 -7.78 -5.79
N TYR A 209 15.50 -8.49 -4.66
CA TYR A 209 14.72 -9.72 -4.43
C TYR A 209 13.61 -9.55 -3.39
N HIS A 210 13.39 -8.35 -2.87
CA HIS A 210 12.44 -8.07 -1.80
C HIS A 210 11.19 -7.38 -2.33
N HIS A 211 10.02 -7.79 -1.86
CA HIS A 211 8.81 -7.03 -2.10
C HIS A 211 8.83 -5.75 -1.25
N ARG A 212 8.31 -4.64 -1.76
CA ARG A 212 8.11 -3.41 -0.95
C ARG A 212 6.75 -3.37 -0.25
N PHE A 213 5.85 -4.28 -0.64
CA PHE A 213 4.52 -4.46 -0.10
C PHE A 213 4.38 -5.92 0.31
N TYR A 214 4.05 -6.17 1.57
CA TYR A 214 3.89 -7.52 2.11
C TYR A 214 2.47 -7.72 2.64
N PRO A 215 1.70 -8.65 2.06
CA PRO A 215 0.36 -9.02 2.53
C PRO A 215 0.45 -10.03 3.70
N LEU A 216 1.37 -9.82 4.62
CA LEU A 216 1.67 -10.73 5.71
C LEU A 216 1.80 -9.96 7.02
N GLU A 217 1.31 -10.57 8.10
CA GLU A 217 1.56 -10.06 9.43
C GLU A 217 3.05 -10.03 9.74
N PHE A 218 3.45 -9.03 10.52
CA PHE A 218 4.83 -8.84 10.92
C PHE A 218 5.45 -10.08 11.59
N LEU A 219 4.70 -10.77 12.47
CA LEU A 219 5.20 -11.96 13.16
C LEU A 219 5.43 -13.14 12.20
N THR A 220 4.55 -13.31 11.21
CA THR A 220 4.69 -14.31 10.14
C THR A 220 5.96 -14.07 9.35
N MET A 221 6.23 -12.81 9.00
CA MET A 221 7.45 -12.40 8.32
C MET A 221 8.70 -12.63 9.18
N HIS A 222 8.67 -12.21 10.44
CA HIS A 222 9.79 -12.32 11.37
C HIS A 222 10.17 -13.77 11.67
N LYS A 223 9.18 -14.65 11.84
CA LYS A 223 9.40 -16.09 12.10
C LYS A 223 9.67 -16.90 10.82
N MET A 224 9.56 -16.27 9.65
CA MET A 224 9.60 -16.94 8.34
C MET A 224 8.57 -18.08 8.22
N ASP A 225 7.43 -17.96 8.89
CA ASP A 225 6.34 -18.94 8.86
C ASP A 225 5.43 -18.68 7.65
N ILE A 226 5.98 -18.81 6.45
CA ILE A 226 5.30 -18.37 5.22
C ILE A 226 4.15 -19.31 4.88
N PRO A 227 2.89 -18.82 4.88
CA PRO A 227 1.75 -19.69 4.66
C PRO A 227 1.71 -20.16 3.20
N LYS A 228 1.18 -21.38 2.99
CA LYS A 228 1.09 -22.01 1.66
C LYS A 228 0.36 -21.11 0.65
N TRP A 229 -0.72 -20.45 1.06
CA TRP A 229 -1.49 -19.56 0.17
C TRP A 229 -0.62 -18.46 -0.42
N PHE A 230 0.32 -17.88 0.37
CA PHE A 230 1.20 -16.82 -0.11
C PHE A 230 2.10 -17.33 -1.23
N SER A 231 2.61 -18.55 -1.07
CA SER A 231 3.41 -19.23 -2.09
C SER A 231 2.62 -19.62 -3.34
N ASP A 232 1.30 -19.81 -3.23
CA ASP A 232 0.43 -20.13 -4.37
C ASP A 232 0.00 -18.91 -5.16
N TYR A 233 0.11 -17.73 -4.55
CA TYR A 233 -0.23 -16.44 -5.15
C TYR A 233 1.00 -15.67 -5.64
N ASN A 234 2.22 -16.17 -5.40
CA ASN A 234 3.47 -15.51 -5.78
C ASN A 234 4.31 -16.36 -6.75
N THR A 235 4.87 -15.68 -7.75
CA THR A 235 5.88 -16.23 -8.67
C THR A 235 7.28 -16.12 -8.10
N LEU A 236 7.57 -15.05 -7.34
CA LEU A 236 8.81 -14.92 -6.59
C LEU A 236 8.73 -15.76 -5.32
N LYS A 237 9.43 -16.90 -5.34
CA LYS A 237 9.87 -17.57 -4.12
C LYS A 237 11.20 -16.90 -3.76
N ASN A 238 11.27 -16.06 -2.73
CA ASN A 238 12.36 -16.03 -1.73
C ASN A 238 12.55 -14.68 -1.01
N LEU A 239 13.09 -14.84 0.22
CA LEU A 239 13.61 -13.91 1.22
C LEU A 239 12.64 -12.80 1.64
N ILE A 240 11.91 -13.07 2.72
CA ILE A 240 11.40 -12.01 3.60
C ILE A 240 12.49 -11.75 4.64
N GLN A 241 13.34 -10.75 4.39
CA GLN A 241 14.23 -10.21 5.42
C GLN A 241 13.73 -8.82 5.78
N VAL A 242 12.88 -8.74 6.80
CA VAL A 242 12.63 -7.46 7.48
C VAL A 242 13.79 -7.25 8.44
N LEU A 243 14.80 -6.47 8.03
CA LEU A 243 15.88 -6.12 8.94
C LEU A 243 15.38 -5.01 9.87
N ILE A 244 15.09 -5.36 11.12
CA ILE A 244 14.77 -4.39 12.16
C ILE A 244 16.08 -3.99 12.80
N VAL A 245 16.57 -2.81 12.45
CA VAL A 245 17.70 -2.22 13.16
C VAL A 245 17.13 -1.37 14.28
N VAL A 246 17.36 -1.79 15.53
CA VAL A 246 17.07 -0.94 16.69
C VAL A 246 18.28 -0.03 16.90
N HIS A 247 18.20 1.21 16.43
CA HIS A 247 19.22 2.22 16.72
C HIS A 247 18.64 3.25 17.71
N HIS A 248 19.24 3.38 18.90
CA HIS A 248 18.82 4.32 19.96
C HIS A 248 17.31 4.26 20.30
N ASN A 249 16.79 3.08 20.65
CA ASN A 249 15.37 2.87 21.01
C ASN A 249 14.36 3.28 19.93
N ARG A 250 14.79 3.41 18.67
CA ARG A 250 13.89 3.56 17.51
C ARG A 250 13.88 2.25 16.73
N LEU A 251 12.69 1.70 16.52
CA LEU A 251 12.46 0.63 15.54
C LEU A 251 12.65 1.25 14.16
N VAL A 252 13.75 0.91 13.48
CA VAL A 252 13.95 1.23 12.07
C VAL A 252 13.65 -0.04 11.28
N PHE A 253 12.57 0.01 10.51
CA PHE A 253 12.29 -1.00 9.51
C PHE A 253 13.10 -0.64 8.26
N ILE A 254 14.10 -1.45 7.93
CA ILE A 254 14.79 -1.34 6.65
C ILE A 254 14.11 -2.35 5.71
N ILE A 255 13.39 -1.82 4.71
CA ILE A 255 12.97 -2.55 3.52
C ILE A 255 13.88 -2.06 2.39
#